data_AF-A0A973TCR8-F1
#
_entry.id   AF-A0A973TCR8-F1
#
_cell.length_a   1.000
_cell.length_b   1.000
_cell.length_c   1.000
_cell.angle_alpha   90.00
_cell.angle_beta   90.00
_cell.angle_gamma   90.00
#
_symmetry.space_group_name_H-M   'P 1'
#
loop_
_entity.id
_entity.type
_entity.pdbx_description
1 polymer ?
#
loop_
_entity_poly.entity_id
_entity_poly.type
_entity_poly.pdbx_seq_one_letter_code
_entity_poly.pdbx_strand_id
1 'polypeptide(L)'
;MRTFAKTALCASLIGTLLVGCASYTGQTNDPNDPNRTRRGAFIGAGIGAVAGLLSGGDAVERRQRALVGAGIGGLAGAGIGAYQDRQEAELRRRMAGTGVD
;
A
#
# COMPACT_ATOMS: atom_id res chain seq x y z
N MET A 1 25.62 10.35 -5.87
CA MET A 1 24.48 9.40 -5.93
C MET A 1 23.80 9.17 -4.57
N ARG A 2 24.53 8.92 -3.47
CA ARG A 2 23.95 8.71 -2.12
C ARG A 2 23.10 9.87 -1.59
N THR A 3 23.42 11.12 -1.92
CA THR A 3 22.67 12.33 -1.51
C THR A 3 21.38 12.53 -2.29
N PHE A 4 21.34 12.14 -3.57
CA PHE A 4 20.13 12.15 -4.40
C PHE A 4 19.13 11.08 -3.96
N ALA A 5 19.61 9.90 -3.55
CA ALA A 5 18.74 8.86 -2.99
C ALA A 5 18.11 9.28 -1.65
N LYS A 6 18.85 9.98 -0.79
CA LYS A 6 18.34 10.52 0.48
C LYS A 6 17.29 11.61 0.28
N THR A 7 17.51 12.53 -0.66
CA THR A 7 16.55 13.61 -0.98
C THR A 7 15.31 13.06 -1.69
N ALA A 8 15.45 12.07 -2.57
CA ALA A 8 14.32 11.38 -3.19
C ALA A 8 13.46 10.60 -2.18
N LEU A 9 14.07 9.95 -1.19
CA LEU A 9 13.35 9.25 -0.12
C LEU A 9 12.49 10.22 0.72
N CYS A 10 13.07 11.35 1.15
CA CYS A 10 12.32 12.37 1.90
C CYS A 10 11.19 12.99 1.06
N ALA A 11 11.42 13.24 -0.23
CA ALA A 11 10.38 13.77 -1.13
C ALA A 11 9.23 12.77 -1.34
N SER A 12 9.53 11.47 -1.43
CA SER A 12 8.50 10.43 -1.57
C SER A 12 7.58 10.31 -0.35
N LEU A 13 8.12 10.50 0.86
CA LEU A 13 7.36 10.51 2.11
C LEU A 13 6.37 11.67 2.19
N ILE A 14 6.73 12.83 1.65
CA ILE A 14 5.85 14.00 1.58
C ILE A 14 4.77 13.77 0.52
N GLY A 15 5.12 13.17 -0.62
CA GLY A 15 4.19 12.86 -1.70
C GLY A 15 3.09 11.85 -1.31
N THR A 16 3.41 10.83 -0.51
CA THR A 16 2.41 9.85 -0.05
C THR A 16 1.39 10.44 0.92
N LEU A 17 1.78 11.44 1.72
CA LEU A 17 0.87 12.15 2.61
C LEU A 17 -0.19 12.94 1.83
N LEU A 18 0.20 13.58 0.72
CA LEU A 18 -0.70 14.37 -0.14
C LEU A 18 -1.71 13.49 -0.91
N VAL A 19 -1.30 12.29 -1.33
CA VAL A 19 -2.20 11.33 -2.03
C VAL A 19 -3.24 10.72 -1.09
N GLY A 20 -2.97 10.69 0.22
CA GLY A 20 -3.92 10.25 1.23
C GLY A 20 -5.22 11.07 1.25
N CYS A 21 -5.16 12.36 0.88
CA CYS A 21 -6.33 13.23 0.82
C CYS A 21 -7.26 12.95 -0.38
N ALA A 22 -6.76 12.33 -1.46
CA ALA A 22 -7.54 12.06 -2.67
C ALA A 22 -7.92 10.58 -2.85
N SER A 23 -7.29 9.66 -2.11
CA SER A 23 -7.44 8.20 -2.30
C SER A 23 -8.59 7.55 -1.52
N TYR A 24 -9.45 8.30 -0.83
CA TYR A 24 -10.70 7.74 -0.31
C TYR A 24 -11.72 7.56 -1.47
N THR A 25 -11.42 6.65 -2.39
CA THR A 25 -12.40 6.18 -3.37
C THR A 25 -13.18 5.03 -2.71
N GLY A 26 -14.06 5.39 -1.79
CA GLY A 26 -15.07 4.47 -1.22
C GLY A 26 -16.00 3.86 -2.27
N GLN A 27 -15.90 4.28 -3.55
CA GLN A 27 -16.78 3.87 -4.63
C GLN A 27 -16.31 2.64 -5.44
N THR A 28 -15.08 2.13 -5.26
CA THR A 28 -14.57 1.01 -6.09
C THR A 28 -14.45 -0.32 -5.35
N ASN A 29 -14.75 -0.36 -4.06
CA ASN A 29 -14.52 -1.54 -3.24
C ASN A 29 -15.82 -1.93 -2.59
N ASP A 30 -16.42 -3.01 -3.10
CA ASP A 30 -17.50 -3.66 -2.38
C ASP A 30 -16.99 -3.96 -0.96
N PRO A 31 -17.68 -3.48 0.10
CA PRO A 31 -17.28 -3.72 1.48
C PRO A 31 -17.21 -5.21 1.82
N ASN A 32 -17.84 -6.07 1.03
CA ASN A 32 -17.85 -7.51 1.21
C ASN A 32 -16.89 -8.25 0.26
N ASP A 33 -16.05 -7.54 -0.51
CA ASP A 33 -15.05 -8.18 -1.36
C ASP A 33 -13.93 -8.81 -0.49
N PRO A 34 -13.86 -10.16 -0.40
CA PRO A 34 -12.83 -10.83 0.39
C PRO A 34 -11.42 -10.64 -0.20
N ASN A 35 -11.32 -10.13 -1.43
CA ASN A 35 -10.07 -9.97 -2.15
C ASN A 35 -9.41 -8.60 -1.95
N ARG A 36 -10.00 -7.70 -1.15
CA ARG A 36 -9.52 -6.32 -0.97
C ARG A 36 -8.13 -6.25 -0.34
N THR A 37 -7.89 -7.02 0.72
CA THR A 37 -6.56 -7.16 1.34
C THR A 37 -5.54 -7.76 0.37
N ARG A 38 -5.95 -8.73 -0.45
CA ARG A 38 -5.10 -9.30 -1.50
C ARG A 38 -4.74 -8.27 -2.56
N ARG A 39 -5.70 -7.43 -2.96
CA ARG A 39 -5.48 -6.33 -3.91
C ARG A 39 -4.50 -5.30 -3.34
N GLY A 40 -4.64 -4.94 -2.06
CA GLY A 40 -3.69 -4.09 -1.34
C GLY A 40 -2.28 -4.67 -1.31
N ALA A 41 -2.16 -5.98 -1.06
CA ALA A 41 -0.89 -6.69 -1.12
C ALA A 41 -0.27 -6.65 -2.53
N PHE A 42 -1.04 -6.92 -3.58
CA PHE A 42 -0.53 -6.87 -4.95
C PHE A 42 -0.12 -5.46 -5.38
N ILE A 43 -0.90 -4.44 -5.02
CA ILE A 43 -0.58 -3.04 -5.32
C ILE A 43 0.71 -2.65 -4.58
N GLY A 44 0.80 -2.95 -3.29
CA GLY A 44 1.99 -2.68 -2.49
C GLY A 44 3.23 -3.41 -3.03
N ALA A 45 3.08 -4.67 -3.44
CA ALA A 45 4.16 -5.44 -4.06
C ALA A 45 4.58 -4.85 -5.41
N GLY A 46 3.63 -4.44 -6.26
CA GLY A 46 3.92 -3.82 -7.55
C GLY A 46 4.69 -2.51 -7.40
N ILE A 47 4.22 -1.61 -6.51
CA ILE A 47 4.89 -0.34 -6.22
C ILE A 47 6.29 -0.59 -5.66
N GLY A 48 6.40 -1.52 -4.69
CA GLY A 48 7.69 -1.88 -4.08
C GLY A 48 8.67 -2.50 -5.09
N ALA A 49 8.18 -3.31 -6.02
CA ALA A 49 8.99 -3.89 -7.10
C ALA A 49 9.57 -2.82 -8.02
N VAL A 50 8.72 -1.90 -8.49
CA VAL A 50 9.14 -0.80 -9.37
C VAL A 50 10.14 0.11 -8.66
N ALA A 51 9.87 0.48 -7.41
CA ALA A 51 10.78 1.28 -6.61
C ALA A 51 12.14 0.58 -6.41
N GLY A 52 12.13 -0.74 -6.17
CA GLY A 52 13.34 -1.55 -6.07
C GLY A 52 14.13 -1.64 -7.38
N LEU A 53 13.44 -1.82 -8.52
CA LEU A 53 14.07 -1.85 -9.85
C LEU A 53 14.79 -0.53 -10.16
N LEU A 54 14.16 0.61 -9.84
CA LEU A 54 14.73 1.94 -10.12
C LEU A 54 15.93 2.28 -9.24
N SER A 55 16.10 1.58 -8.12
CA SER A 55 17.17 1.84 -7.15
C SER A 55 18.50 1.15 -7.50
N GLY A 56 18.51 0.06 -8.28
CA GLY A 56 19.72 -0.75 -8.53
C GLY A 56 20.64 -0.19 -9.61
N GLY A 57 21.96 -0.33 -9.42
CA GLY A 57 22.98 0.09 -10.39
C GLY A 57 22.99 -0.78 -11.66
N ASP A 58 22.99 -2.10 -11.47
CA ASP A 58 23.14 -3.10 -12.53
C ASP A 58 21.97 -4.10 -12.58
N ALA A 59 21.85 -4.87 -13.65
CA ALA A 59 20.71 -5.77 -13.90
C ALA A 59 20.44 -6.78 -12.76
N VAL A 60 21.50 -7.33 -12.16
CA VAL A 60 21.41 -8.26 -11.03
C VAL A 60 20.90 -7.54 -9.77
N GLU A 61 21.47 -6.39 -9.46
CA GLU A 61 21.11 -5.60 -8.28
C GLU A 61 19.68 -5.06 -8.38
N ARG A 62 19.26 -4.63 -9.58
CA ARG A 62 17.88 -4.19 -9.84
C ARG A 62 16.88 -5.31 -9.58
N ARG A 63 17.14 -6.52 -10.07
CA ARG A 63 16.26 -7.69 -9.82
C ARG A 63 16.19 -8.04 -8.34
N GLN A 64 17.32 -8.02 -7.64
CA GLN A 64 17.35 -8.32 -6.21
C GLN A 64 16.58 -7.27 -5.40
N ARG A 65 16.82 -5.99 -5.67
CA ARG A 65 16.10 -4.89 -5.00
C ARG A 65 14.62 -4.86 -5.34
N ALA A 66 14.24 -5.24 -6.56
CA ALA A 66 12.85 -5.40 -6.96
C ALA A 66 12.14 -6.48 -6.15
N LEU A 67 12.75 -7.65 -6.00
CA LEU A 67 12.17 -8.74 -5.21
C LEU A 67 12.03 -8.36 -3.74
N VAL A 68 13.05 -7.71 -3.16
CA VAL A 68 12.99 -7.21 -1.78
C VAL A 68 11.91 -6.15 -1.63
N GLY A 69 11.87 -5.17 -2.53
CA GLY A 69 10.87 -4.12 -2.54
C GLY A 69 9.45 -4.67 -2.69
N ALA A 70 9.25 -5.65 -3.57
CA ALA A 70 7.98 -6.34 -3.76
C ALA A 70 7.54 -7.09 -2.50
N GLY A 71 8.45 -7.81 -1.85
CA GLY A 71 8.17 -8.51 -0.60
C GLY A 71 7.75 -7.54 0.50
N ILE A 72 8.53 -6.49 0.75
CA ILE A 72 8.23 -5.49 1.78
C ILE A 72 6.92 -4.75 1.46
N GLY A 73 6.77 -4.28 0.23
CA GLY A 73 5.59 -3.55 -0.21
C GLY A 73 4.33 -4.41 -0.16
N GLY A 74 4.44 -5.70 -0.51
CA GLY A 74 3.32 -6.63 -0.47
C GLY A 74 2.88 -6.96 0.95
N LEU A 75 3.83 -7.22 1.85
CA LEU A 75 3.52 -7.43 3.27
C LEU A 75 2.92 -6.18 3.92
N ALA A 76 3.46 -5.00 3.61
CA ALA A 76 2.91 -3.72 4.09
C ALA A 76 1.48 -3.49 3.57
N GLY A 77 1.24 -3.71 2.27
CA GLY A 77 -0.09 -3.58 1.67
C GLY A 77 -1.10 -4.57 2.25
N ALA A 78 -0.69 -5.82 2.48
CA ALA A 78 -1.53 -6.83 3.14
C ALA A 78 -1.84 -6.46 4.60
N GLY A 79 -0.84 -5.99 5.34
CA GLY A 79 -1.00 -5.56 6.74
C GLY A 79 -1.95 -4.38 6.88
N ILE A 80 -1.83 -3.38 6.00
CA ILE A 80 -2.74 -2.24 5.94
C ILE A 80 -4.17 -2.70 5.61
N GLY A 81 -4.33 -3.58 4.62
CA GLY A 81 -5.64 -4.16 4.27
C GLY A 81 -6.28 -4.87 5.47
N ALA A 82 -5.54 -5.75 6.14
CA ALA A 82 -6.03 -6.48 7.30
C ALA A 82 -6.41 -5.55 8.47
N TYR A 83 -5.71 -4.42 8.64
CA TYR A 83 -6.07 -3.40 9.61
C TYR A 83 -7.37 -2.67 9.24
N GLN A 84 -7.54 -2.33 7.96
CA GLN A 84 -8.79 -1.74 7.45
C GLN A 84 -9.97 -2.68 7.63
N ASP A 85 -9.82 -3.97 7.32
CA ASP A 85 -10.86 -4.99 7.51
C ASP A 85 -11.32 -5.04 8.98
N ARG A 86 -10.40 -4.90 9.95
CA ARG A 86 -10.74 -4.83 11.38
C ARG A 86 -11.50 -3.57 11.76
N GLN A 87 -11.11 -2.40 11.22
CA GLN A 87 -11.82 -1.15 11.47
C GLN A 87 -13.24 -1.20 10.90
N GLU A 88 -13.41 -1.71 9.68
CA GLU A 88 -14.73 -1.88 9.07
C GLU A 88 -15.60 -2.84 9.88
N ALA A 89 -15.04 -3.94 10.36
CA ALA A 89 -15.76 -4.86 11.24
C ALA A 89 -16.21 -4.19 12.55
N GLU A 90 -15.37 -3.34 13.15
CA GLU A 90 -15.73 -2.61 14.35
C GLU A 90 -16.77 -1.50 14.08
N LEU A 91 -16.63 -0.76 12.99
CA LEU A 91 -17.61 0.22 12.52
C LEU A 91 -18.97 -0.42 12.26
N ARG A 92 -19.02 -1.57 11.59
CA ARG A 92 -20.27 -2.34 11.38
C ARG A 92 -20.90 -2.76 12.69
N ARG A 93 -20.11 -3.20 13.67
CA ARG A 93 -20.64 -3.53 15.01
C ARG A 93 -21.22 -2.30 15.71
N ARG A 94 -20.64 -1.12 15.51
CA ARG A 94 -21.12 0.14 16.11
C ARG A 94 -22.35 0.70 15.40
N MET A 95 -22.51 0.45 14.10
CA MET A 95 -23.69 0.83 13.31
C MET A 95 -24.81 -0.24 13.36
N ALA A 96 -24.51 -1.45 13.83
CA ALA A 96 -25.52 -2.46 14.06
C ALA A 96 -26.54 -1.94 15.09
N GLY A 97 -27.79 -1.77 14.66
CA GLY A 97 -28.87 -1.23 15.48
C GLY A 97 -29.09 0.28 15.37
N THR A 98 -28.34 1.01 14.54
CA THR A 98 -28.63 2.43 14.25
C THR A 98 -29.60 2.64 13.08
N GLY A 99 -30.07 1.57 12.43
CA GLY A 99 -31.04 1.61 11.31
C GLY A 99 -30.48 2.18 10.00
N VAL A 100 -29.16 2.33 9.93
CA VAL A 100 -28.40 2.59 8.69
C VAL A 100 -27.78 1.26 8.30
N ASP A 101 -28.55 0.47 7.56
CA ASP A 101 -28.14 -0.78 6.91
C ASP A 101 -27.78 -0.52 5.44
#